data_AF-A0AAV3ZLI2-F1
#
_entry.id   AF-A0AAV3ZLI2-F1
#
_cell.length_a   1.000
_cell.length_b   1.000
_cell.length_c   1.000
_cell.angle_alpha   90.00
_cell.angle_beta   90.00
_cell.angle_gamma   90.00
#
_symmetry.space_group_name_H-M   'P 1'
#
loop_
_entity.id
_entity.type
_entity.pdbx_description
1 polymer ?
#
loop_
_entity_poly.entity_id
_entity_poly.type
_entity_poly.pdbx_seq_one_letter_code
_entity_poly.pdbx_strand_id
1 'polypeptide(L)'
;MSNDREAALGFQPQKESIFSSLLPYADVIDVESNAVLAEIKSNLGRSIQLRDIKIGCRHWVVQLDRYISIYGYKFSKTDHVLLVKLVFDLLTMPLKEYALVEKFAIVLTTLLKKRSLLTRDDLVLPWRPLYKIVQDCAKDVGGCRVYTVNFESRIKSAVRACTPYFHEDATQEILDEFRPWLCPFDMMVISGLQCLELFLPTSLPPELHHKGYKLWFDELLQLWKSFYSMPSWEGVRKSLI
;
A
#
# COMPACT_ATOMS: atom_id res chain seq x y z
N MET A 1 18.34 -31.25 -3.57
CA MET A 1 18.58 -29.97 -4.28
C MET A 1 17.74 -28.81 -3.74
N SER A 2 16.39 -28.86 -3.71
CA SER A 2 15.59 -27.75 -3.10
C SER A 2 15.75 -27.68 -1.58
N ASN A 3 15.67 -28.82 -0.87
CA ASN A 3 15.79 -28.85 0.61
C ASN A 3 17.19 -28.45 1.13
N ASP A 4 18.26 -28.74 0.40
CA ASP A 4 19.62 -28.44 0.85
C ASP A 4 19.92 -26.93 0.80
N ARG A 5 19.37 -26.24 -0.21
CA ARG A 5 19.46 -24.78 -0.36
C ARG A 5 18.59 -24.05 0.66
N GLU A 6 17.38 -24.53 0.91
CA GLU A 6 16.50 -23.99 1.96
C GLU A 6 17.13 -24.14 3.36
N ALA A 7 17.79 -25.28 3.64
CA ALA A 7 18.51 -25.49 4.89
C ALA A 7 19.73 -24.56 5.03
N ALA A 8 20.46 -24.29 3.94
CA ALA A 8 21.59 -23.36 3.94
C ALA A 8 21.15 -21.89 4.09
N LEU A 9 19.99 -21.52 3.53
CA LEU A 9 19.44 -20.17 3.62
C LEU A 9 18.72 -19.91 4.96
N GLY A 10 18.19 -20.94 5.61
CA GLY A 10 17.43 -20.84 6.86
C GLY A 10 15.99 -20.31 6.68
N PHE A 11 15.55 -20.08 5.45
CA PHE A 11 14.19 -19.69 5.11
C PHE A 11 13.84 -20.08 3.67
N GLN A 12 12.54 -20.13 3.36
CA GLN A 12 12.05 -20.33 2.00
C GLN A 12 11.83 -18.97 1.29
N PRO A 13 12.58 -18.65 0.21
CA PRO A 13 12.36 -17.44 -0.58
C PRO A 13 10.99 -17.49 -1.29
N GLN A 14 10.25 -16.37 -1.28
CA GLN A 14 8.93 -16.32 -1.91
C GLN A 14 9.00 -16.24 -3.44
N LYS A 15 9.73 -15.25 -3.97
CA LYS A 15 9.88 -15.06 -5.41
C LYS A 15 11.18 -14.35 -5.76
N GLU A 16 12.18 -15.14 -6.08
CA GLU A 16 13.49 -14.68 -6.54
C GLU A 16 13.40 -14.10 -7.96
N SER A 17 14.41 -13.30 -8.32
CA SER A 17 14.62 -12.91 -9.71
C SER A 17 15.14 -14.10 -10.51
N ILE A 18 14.48 -14.41 -11.63
CA ILE A 18 14.86 -15.53 -12.53
C ILE A 18 16.26 -15.30 -13.11
N PHE A 19 16.65 -14.04 -13.29
CA PHE A 19 17.94 -13.68 -13.87
C PHE A 19 19.11 -13.93 -12.92
N SER A 20 18.88 -13.97 -11.60
CA SER A 20 19.95 -14.18 -10.62
C SER A 20 20.66 -15.52 -10.80
N SER A 21 19.94 -16.58 -11.20
CA SER A 21 20.54 -17.88 -11.46
C SER A 21 21.30 -17.96 -12.79
N LEU A 22 21.13 -16.97 -13.68
CA LEU A 22 21.79 -16.92 -15.00
C LEU A 22 23.09 -16.12 -14.98
N LEU A 23 23.43 -15.51 -13.85
CA LEU A 23 24.63 -14.68 -13.72
C LEU A 23 25.89 -15.56 -13.55
N PRO A 24 27.05 -15.10 -14.05
CA PRO A 24 28.32 -15.84 -13.92
C PRO A 24 28.77 -16.12 -12.48
N TYR A 25 28.23 -15.39 -11.49
CA TYR A 25 28.56 -15.48 -10.06
C TYR A 25 27.34 -15.90 -9.21
N ALA A 26 26.43 -16.70 -9.79
CA ALA A 26 25.18 -17.10 -9.14
C ALA A 26 25.38 -17.84 -7.80
N ASP A 27 26.53 -18.49 -7.63
CA ASP A 27 26.96 -19.19 -6.41
C ASP A 27 27.16 -18.24 -5.20
N VAL A 28 27.56 -17.00 -5.43
CA VAL A 28 27.84 -16.02 -4.35
C VAL A 28 26.59 -15.22 -3.95
N ILE A 29 25.60 -15.13 -4.85
CA ILE A 29 24.41 -14.28 -4.69
C ILE A 29 23.60 -14.63 -3.44
N ASP A 30 23.50 -15.91 -3.10
CA ASP A 30 22.74 -16.37 -1.93
C ASP A 30 23.35 -15.83 -0.62
N VAL A 31 24.67 -15.86 -0.50
CA VAL A 31 25.39 -15.36 0.67
C VAL A 31 25.31 -13.83 0.74
N GLU A 32 25.54 -13.15 -0.40
CA GLU A 32 25.49 -11.69 -0.49
C GLU A 32 24.10 -11.16 -0.13
N SER A 33 23.05 -11.70 -0.76
CA SER A 33 21.68 -11.24 -0.53
C SER A 33 21.19 -11.48 0.90
N ASN A 34 21.62 -12.57 1.55
CA ASN A 34 21.32 -12.81 2.96
C ASN A 34 22.04 -11.82 3.89
N ALA A 35 23.30 -11.50 3.60
CA ALA A 35 24.06 -10.52 4.36
C ALA A 35 23.43 -9.12 4.26
N VAL A 36 23.09 -8.68 3.04
CA VAL A 36 22.43 -7.40 2.77
C VAL A 36 21.06 -7.34 3.45
N LEU A 37 20.27 -8.42 3.39
CA LEU A 37 18.96 -8.46 4.06
C LEU A 37 19.10 -8.36 5.58
N ALA A 38 20.07 -9.06 6.18
CA ALA A 38 20.34 -8.99 7.61
C ALA A 38 20.77 -7.58 8.04
N GLU A 39 21.61 -6.93 7.24
CA GLU A 39 22.03 -5.55 7.46
C GLU A 39 20.85 -4.58 7.40
N ILE A 40 19.99 -4.69 6.37
CA ILE A 40 18.79 -3.87 6.23
C ILE A 40 17.89 -4.04 7.45
N LYS A 41 17.59 -5.28 7.87
CA LYS A 41 16.73 -5.54 9.02
C LYS A 41 17.30 -4.97 10.32
N SER A 42 18.58 -5.24 10.59
CA SER A 42 19.27 -4.80 11.80
C SER A 42 19.28 -3.28 11.91
N ASN A 43 19.68 -2.61 10.82
CA ASN A 43 19.84 -1.16 10.84
C ASN A 43 18.50 -0.41 10.72
N LEU A 44 17.49 -0.99 10.06
CA LEU A 44 16.14 -0.43 10.07
C LEU A 44 15.55 -0.47 11.48
N GLY A 45 15.67 -1.61 12.17
CA GLY A 45 15.27 -1.74 13.58
C GLY A 45 16.01 -0.75 14.49
N ARG A 46 17.34 -0.66 14.33
CA ARG A 46 18.18 0.30 15.09
C ARG A 46 17.79 1.75 14.84
N SER A 47 17.53 2.12 13.59
CA SER A 47 17.16 3.49 13.22
C SER A 47 15.83 3.90 13.87
N ILE A 48 14.86 2.98 13.93
CA ILE A 48 13.58 3.21 14.61
C ILE A 48 13.79 3.34 16.12
N GLN A 49 14.59 2.46 16.71
CA GLN A 49 14.87 2.48 18.16
C GLN A 49 15.58 3.77 18.59
N LEU A 50 16.50 4.27 17.76
CA LEU A 50 17.20 5.55 17.97
C LEU A 50 16.37 6.77 17.57
N ARG A 51 15.16 6.58 17.03
CA ARG A 51 14.30 7.64 16.46
C ARG A 51 14.98 8.45 15.35
N ASP A 52 15.99 7.89 14.68
CA ASP A 52 16.58 8.46 13.47
C ASP A 52 15.76 8.06 12.25
N ILE A 53 14.60 8.69 12.11
CA ILE A 53 13.67 8.41 11.02
C ILE A 53 14.10 9.13 9.73
N LYS A 54 14.61 10.36 9.88
CA LYS A 54 14.89 11.26 8.76
C LYS A 54 16.03 10.76 7.86
N ILE A 55 17.13 10.31 8.48
CA ILE A 55 18.34 9.94 7.75
C ILE A 55 18.48 8.42 7.75
N GLY A 56 18.52 7.81 8.94
CA GLY A 56 18.66 6.36 9.11
C GLY A 56 17.56 5.56 8.44
N CYS A 57 16.31 5.70 8.89
CA CYS A 57 15.20 4.93 8.33
C CYS A 57 15.01 5.20 6.84
N ARG A 58 15.13 6.45 6.39
CA ARG A 58 15.07 6.81 4.97
C ARG A 58 16.11 6.06 4.14
N HIS A 59 17.35 5.99 4.62
CA HIS A 59 18.42 5.28 3.92
C HIS A 59 18.07 3.80 3.77
N TRP A 60 17.72 3.13 4.87
CA TRP A 60 17.46 1.68 4.87
C TRP A 60 16.20 1.30 4.12
N VAL A 61 15.17 2.14 4.09
CA VAL A 61 13.99 1.94 3.24
C VAL A 61 14.35 2.04 1.75
N VAL A 62 15.21 2.97 1.36
CA VAL A 62 15.70 3.04 -0.04
C VAL A 62 16.55 1.82 -0.40
N GLN A 63 17.36 1.31 0.54
CA GLN A 63 18.10 0.06 0.32
C GLN A 63 17.17 -1.15 0.21
N LEU A 64 16.06 -1.18 0.97
CA LEU A 64 15.04 -2.22 0.83
C LEU A 64 14.39 -2.22 -0.55
N ASP A 65 14.04 -1.04 -1.09
CA ASP A 65 13.49 -0.92 -2.45
C ASP A 65 14.48 -1.44 -3.50
N ARG A 66 15.76 -1.08 -3.37
CA ARG A 66 16.84 -1.58 -4.24
C ARG A 66 17.03 -3.09 -4.12
N TYR A 67 16.99 -3.62 -2.90
CA TYR A 67 17.07 -5.05 -2.66
C TYR A 67 15.97 -5.80 -3.40
N ILE A 68 14.72 -5.33 -3.30
CA ILE A 68 13.58 -5.92 -4.00
C ILE A 68 13.74 -5.80 -5.52
N SER A 69 14.28 -4.68 -6.01
CA SER A 69 14.52 -4.49 -7.44
C SER A 69 15.57 -5.43 -8.02
N ILE A 70 16.60 -5.80 -7.24
CA ILE A 70 17.73 -6.63 -7.70
C ILE A 70 17.42 -8.12 -7.47
N TYR A 71 17.11 -8.50 -6.24
CA TYR A 71 16.99 -9.89 -5.81
C TYR A 71 15.53 -10.40 -5.82
N GLY A 72 14.56 -9.50 -5.93
CA GLY A 72 13.15 -9.84 -5.81
C GLY A 72 12.70 -9.99 -4.35
N TYR A 73 11.74 -10.87 -4.10
CA TYR A 73 11.17 -11.14 -2.77
C TYR A 73 11.90 -12.31 -2.14
N LYS A 74 13.22 -12.18 -1.99
CA LYS A 74 14.10 -13.19 -1.41
C LYS A 74 14.13 -13.07 0.12
N PHE A 75 12.97 -13.17 0.74
CA PHE A 75 12.80 -13.19 2.19
C PHE A 75 11.59 -14.06 2.56
N SER A 76 11.56 -14.50 3.81
CA SER A 76 10.48 -15.33 4.34
C SER A 76 9.14 -14.59 4.32
N LYS A 77 8.04 -15.35 4.33
CA LYS A 77 6.68 -14.79 4.40
C LYS A 77 6.46 -14.00 5.69
N THR A 78 6.99 -14.48 6.81
CA THR A 78 6.93 -13.79 8.11
C THR A 78 7.65 -12.45 8.07
N ASP A 79 8.87 -12.41 7.51
CA ASP A 79 9.61 -11.17 7.32
C ASP A 79 8.86 -10.19 6.41
N HIS A 80 8.25 -10.69 5.34
CA HIS A 80 7.46 -9.87 4.44
C HIS A 80 6.32 -9.16 5.17
N VAL A 81 5.55 -9.89 5.98
CA VAL A 81 4.46 -9.33 6.79
C VAL A 81 5.00 -8.30 7.78
N LEU A 82 6.12 -8.59 8.45
CA LEU A 82 6.74 -7.66 9.40
C LEU A 82 7.23 -6.38 8.73
N LEU A 83 7.88 -6.49 7.57
CA LEU A 83 8.34 -5.34 6.78
C LEU A 83 7.16 -4.48 6.32
N VAL A 84 6.08 -5.10 5.85
CA VAL A 84 4.87 -4.37 5.44
C VAL A 84 4.26 -3.63 6.63
N LYS A 85 4.08 -4.29 7.79
CA LYS A 85 3.55 -3.65 9.00
C LYS A 85 4.43 -2.49 9.45
N LEU A 86 5.74 -2.68 9.50
CA LEU A 86 6.70 -1.66 9.90
C LEU A 86 6.68 -0.45 8.96
N VAL A 87 6.68 -0.66 7.63
CA VAL A 87 6.62 0.44 6.65
C VAL A 87 5.26 1.14 6.69
N PHE A 88 4.18 0.39 6.92
CA PHE A 88 2.84 0.96 7.12
C PHE A 88 2.78 1.83 8.38
N ASP A 89 3.32 1.37 9.50
CA ASP A 89 3.40 2.15 10.73
C ASP A 89 4.22 3.44 10.51
N LEU A 90 5.38 3.33 9.85
CA LEU A 90 6.20 4.50 9.49
C LEU A 90 5.45 5.50 8.57
N LEU A 91 4.63 5.00 7.65
CA LEU A 91 3.82 5.83 6.75
C LEU A 91 2.70 6.57 7.50
N THR A 92 2.11 5.93 8.51
CA THR A 92 0.96 6.45 9.27
C THR A 92 1.37 7.34 10.44
N MET A 93 2.66 7.39 10.79
CA MET A 93 3.19 8.36 11.74
C MET A 93 2.92 9.79 11.26
N PRO A 94 2.53 10.72 12.16
CA PRO A 94 2.29 12.13 11.82
C PRO A 94 3.60 12.87 11.55
N LEU A 95 4.25 12.55 10.45
CA LEU A 95 5.50 13.16 9.99
C LEU A 95 5.17 14.38 9.13
N LYS A 96 5.75 15.52 9.47
CA LYS A 96 5.64 16.76 8.66
C LYS A 96 6.64 16.80 7.48
N GLU A 97 7.21 15.65 7.12
CA GLU A 97 8.21 15.51 6.06
C GLU A 97 7.65 14.72 4.88
N TYR A 98 6.95 15.41 3.98
CA TYR A 98 6.27 14.80 2.84
C TYR A 98 7.20 13.98 1.94
N ALA A 99 8.45 14.42 1.74
CA ALA A 99 9.42 13.67 0.95
C ALA A 99 9.74 12.29 1.54
N LEU A 100 9.69 12.15 2.87
CA LEU A 100 9.91 10.90 3.57
C LEU A 100 8.68 9.98 3.47
N VAL A 101 7.50 10.56 3.70
CA VAL A 101 6.19 9.88 3.51
C VAL A 101 6.06 9.34 2.08
N GLU A 102 6.51 10.11 1.07
CA GLU A 102 6.52 9.67 -0.33
C GLU A 102 7.36 8.40 -0.52
N LYS A 103 8.54 8.32 0.11
CA LYS A 103 9.41 7.15 0.01
C LYS A 103 8.79 5.93 0.68
N PHE A 104 8.19 6.10 1.86
CA PHE A 104 7.48 5.01 2.53
C PHE A 104 6.31 4.49 1.68
N ALA A 105 5.55 5.38 1.05
CA ALA A 105 4.45 5.01 0.16
C ALA A 105 4.93 4.23 -1.08
N ILE A 106 6.06 4.64 -1.68
CA ILE A 106 6.65 3.92 -2.81
C ILE A 106 7.05 2.50 -2.40
N VAL A 107 7.78 2.35 -1.29
CA VAL A 107 8.24 1.02 -0.84
C VAL A 107 7.10 0.13 -0.40
N LEU A 108 6.08 0.68 0.26
CA LEU A 108 4.86 -0.06 0.60
C LEU A 108 4.15 -0.57 -0.67
N THR A 109 4.04 0.28 -1.70
CA THR A 109 3.50 -0.11 -3.00
C THR A 109 4.35 -1.21 -3.64
N THR A 110 5.68 -1.11 -3.56
CA THR A 110 6.59 -2.15 -4.06
C THR A 110 6.39 -3.47 -3.32
N LEU A 111 6.32 -3.48 -1.99
CA LEU A 111 6.08 -4.69 -1.19
C LEU A 111 4.75 -5.35 -1.54
N LEU A 112 3.67 -4.56 -1.65
CA LEU A 112 2.32 -5.07 -1.92
C LEU A 112 2.01 -5.29 -3.41
N LYS A 113 2.95 -5.01 -4.32
CA LYS A 113 2.74 -5.11 -5.78
C LYS A 113 2.33 -6.52 -6.22
N LYS A 114 2.90 -7.56 -5.62
CA LYS A 114 2.64 -8.96 -5.97
C LYS A 114 1.61 -9.58 -5.02
N ARG A 115 0.33 -9.40 -5.34
CA ARG A 115 -0.82 -9.91 -4.57
C ARG A 115 -0.83 -11.44 -4.37
N SER A 116 -0.13 -12.20 -5.20
CA SER A 116 -0.03 -13.67 -5.05
C SER A 116 0.83 -14.11 -3.86
N LEU A 117 1.60 -13.19 -3.25
CA LEU A 117 2.56 -13.52 -2.20
C LEU A 117 1.97 -13.44 -0.78
N LEU A 118 0.92 -12.65 -0.59
CA LEU A 118 0.28 -12.42 0.70
C LEU A 118 -1.22 -12.66 0.55
N THR A 119 -1.79 -13.47 1.43
CA THR A 119 -3.25 -13.62 1.53
C THR A 119 -3.80 -12.67 2.60
N ARG A 120 -5.12 -12.49 2.61
CA ARG A 120 -5.80 -11.65 3.62
C ARG A 120 -5.64 -12.15 5.04
N ASP A 121 -5.51 -13.47 5.21
CA ASP A 121 -5.33 -14.08 6.53
C ASP A 121 -3.97 -13.74 7.14
N ASP A 122 -2.96 -13.46 6.30
CA ASP A 122 -1.62 -13.12 6.76
C ASP A 122 -1.50 -11.65 7.19
N LEU A 123 -2.32 -10.77 6.59
CA LEU A 123 -2.17 -9.33 6.72
C LEU A 123 -3.53 -8.63 6.72
N VAL A 124 -3.78 -7.92 7.83
CA VAL A 124 -4.90 -7.00 7.99
C VAL A 124 -4.35 -5.60 8.25
N LEU A 125 -4.80 -4.62 7.45
CA LEU A 125 -4.39 -3.22 7.54
C LEU A 125 -5.61 -2.31 7.83
N PRO A 126 -5.46 -1.32 8.73
CA PRO A 126 -6.52 -0.34 8.98
C PRO A 126 -6.56 0.73 7.88
N TRP A 127 -7.75 1.08 7.40
CA TRP A 127 -7.93 2.09 6.35
C TRP A 127 -7.88 3.54 6.88
N ARG A 128 -8.31 3.79 8.12
CA ARG A 128 -8.44 5.14 8.71
C ARG A 128 -7.14 5.95 8.75
N PRO A 129 -5.98 5.38 9.12
CA PRO A 129 -4.73 6.14 9.11
C PRO A 129 -4.34 6.63 7.70
N LEU A 130 -4.59 5.80 6.67
CA LEU A 130 -4.38 6.18 5.28
C LEU A 130 -5.33 7.30 4.84
N TYR A 131 -6.60 7.22 5.25
CA TYR A 131 -7.58 8.27 4.99
C TYR A 131 -7.18 9.61 5.61
N LYS A 132 -6.65 9.59 6.84
CA LYS A 132 -6.14 10.80 7.50
C LYS A 132 -5.03 11.47 6.68
N ILE A 133 -4.09 10.70 6.13
CA ILE A 133 -3.03 11.25 5.27
C ILE A 133 -3.64 11.93 4.03
N VAL A 134 -4.58 11.26 3.35
CA VAL A 134 -5.25 11.83 2.15
C VAL A 134 -6.02 13.11 2.52
N GLN A 135 -6.69 13.12 3.67
CA GLN A 135 -7.42 14.28 4.16
C GLN A 135 -6.48 15.46 4.50
N ASP A 136 -5.35 15.20 5.14
CA ASP A 136 -4.35 16.22 5.45
C ASP A 136 -3.75 16.82 4.16
N CYS A 137 -3.52 15.99 3.13
CA CYS A 137 -3.10 16.47 1.81
C CYS A 137 -4.14 17.38 1.15
N ALA A 138 -5.43 17.09 1.32
CA ALA A 138 -6.53 17.86 0.76
C ALA A 138 -6.78 19.19 1.51
N LYS A 139 -6.36 19.31 2.77
CA LYS A 139 -6.49 20.53 3.59
C LYS A 139 -5.36 21.54 3.33
N ASP A 140 -4.20 21.10 2.83
CA ASP A 140 -3.01 21.92 2.63
C ASP A 140 -3.08 22.83 1.36
N VAL A 141 -4.29 23.28 1.02
CA VAL A 141 -4.60 24.14 -0.15
C VAL A 141 -4.24 25.63 0.14
N GLY A 142 -3.84 25.95 1.37
CA GLY A 142 -3.56 27.31 1.88
C GLY A 142 -2.25 27.99 1.43
N GLY A 143 -1.58 27.53 0.36
CA GLY A 143 -0.54 28.32 -0.32
C GLY A 143 0.92 27.88 -0.15
N CYS A 144 1.22 26.77 0.53
CA CYS A 144 2.55 26.17 0.52
C CYS A 144 2.44 24.66 0.29
N ARG A 145 2.37 24.24 -0.99
CA ARG A 145 2.51 22.82 -1.34
C ARG A 145 3.95 22.40 -1.06
N VAL A 146 4.24 21.91 0.15
CA VAL A 146 5.57 21.41 0.54
C VAL A 146 5.83 19.99 -0.02
N TYR A 147 4.95 19.48 -0.87
CA TYR A 147 5.01 18.13 -1.44
C TYR A 147 5.23 18.14 -2.97
N THR A 148 5.86 17.07 -3.47
CA THR A 148 6.22 16.92 -4.89
C THR A 148 4.97 16.77 -5.77
N VAL A 149 5.09 17.08 -7.06
CA VAL A 149 3.98 16.98 -8.05
C VAL A 149 3.35 15.58 -8.08
N ASN A 150 4.14 14.54 -7.79
CA ASN A 150 3.71 13.15 -7.83
C ASN A 150 3.27 12.60 -6.47
N PHE A 151 3.42 13.36 -5.38
CA PHE A 151 3.16 12.89 -4.02
C PHE A 151 1.77 12.28 -3.88
N GLU A 152 0.74 13.00 -4.31
CA GLU A 152 -0.66 12.55 -4.24
C GLU A 152 -0.88 11.25 -5.02
N SER A 153 -0.28 11.11 -6.20
CA SER A 153 -0.34 9.89 -7.01
C SER A 153 0.34 8.71 -6.33
N ARG A 154 1.48 8.93 -5.64
CA ARG A 154 2.19 7.90 -4.87
C ARG A 154 1.39 7.43 -3.67
N ILE A 155 0.78 8.35 -2.92
CA ILE A 155 -0.10 8.03 -1.80
C ILE A 155 -1.32 7.25 -2.31
N LYS A 156 -1.99 7.73 -3.36
CA LYS A 156 -3.13 7.02 -3.97
C LYS A 156 -2.74 5.60 -4.41
N SER A 157 -1.56 5.44 -5.00
CA SER A 157 -1.05 4.12 -5.40
C SER A 157 -0.81 3.19 -4.20
N ALA A 158 -0.25 3.71 -3.10
CA ALA A 158 -0.06 2.95 -1.88
C ALA A 158 -1.40 2.54 -1.25
N VAL A 159 -2.39 3.43 -1.22
CA VAL A 159 -3.74 3.09 -0.73
C VAL A 159 -4.35 1.98 -1.57
N ARG A 160 -4.34 2.09 -2.90
CA ARG A 160 -4.83 1.03 -3.82
C ARG A 160 -4.10 -0.29 -3.65
N ALA A 161 -2.84 -0.29 -3.22
CA ALA A 161 -2.10 -1.50 -2.93
C ALA A 161 -2.52 -2.12 -1.57
N CYS A 162 -2.96 -1.30 -0.62
CA CYS A 162 -3.43 -1.73 0.70
C CYS A 162 -4.90 -2.19 0.70
N THR A 163 -5.76 -1.70 -0.21
CA THR A 163 -7.20 -2.00 -0.21
C THR A 163 -7.57 -3.49 -0.14
N PRO A 164 -6.84 -4.45 -0.76
CA PRO A 164 -7.19 -5.86 -0.66
C PRO A 164 -7.00 -6.45 0.75
N TYR A 165 -6.19 -5.79 1.59
CA TYR A 165 -5.81 -6.25 2.94
C TYR A 165 -6.59 -5.54 4.04
N PHE A 166 -7.62 -4.77 3.69
CA PHE A 166 -8.49 -4.15 4.70
C PHE A 166 -9.34 -5.19 5.43
N HIS A 167 -9.73 -4.83 6.66
CA HIS A 167 -10.66 -5.63 7.46
C HIS A 167 -11.98 -5.85 6.70
N GLU A 168 -12.67 -6.96 6.96
CA GLU A 168 -13.92 -7.28 6.27
C GLU A 168 -15.03 -6.24 6.49
N ASP A 169 -15.06 -5.63 7.68
CA ASP A 169 -16.04 -4.59 8.02
C ASP A 169 -15.64 -3.19 7.53
N ALA A 170 -14.44 -3.03 6.97
CA ALA A 170 -13.95 -1.75 6.48
C ALA A 170 -14.87 -1.17 5.40
N THR A 171 -15.46 -2.00 4.54
CA THR A 171 -16.40 -1.55 3.51
C THR A 171 -17.58 -0.80 4.12
N GLN A 172 -18.19 -1.36 5.17
CA GLN A 172 -19.34 -0.74 5.83
C GLN A 172 -18.93 0.57 6.51
N GLU A 173 -17.81 0.58 7.23
CA GLU A 173 -17.30 1.81 7.86
C GLU A 173 -17.01 2.92 6.86
N ILE A 174 -16.41 2.57 5.71
CA ILE A 174 -16.12 3.49 4.60
C ILE A 174 -17.42 4.07 4.04
N LEU A 175 -18.44 3.22 3.85
CA LEU A 175 -19.74 3.68 3.36
C LEU A 175 -20.44 4.58 4.37
N ASP A 176 -20.42 4.25 5.65
CA ASP A 176 -21.07 5.06 6.68
C ASP A 176 -20.42 6.46 6.81
N GLU A 177 -19.11 6.56 6.59
CA GLU A 177 -18.37 7.83 6.58
C GLU A 177 -18.66 8.66 5.31
N PHE A 178 -18.69 8.04 4.13
CA PHE A 178 -18.76 8.77 2.85
C PHE A 178 -20.16 8.91 2.25
N ARG A 179 -21.14 8.08 2.65
CA ARG A 179 -22.54 8.20 2.21
C ARG A 179 -23.13 9.60 2.40
N PRO A 180 -22.92 10.29 3.54
CA PRO A 180 -23.43 11.65 3.73
C PRO A 180 -22.92 12.64 2.67
N TRP A 181 -21.74 12.37 2.09
CA TRP A 181 -21.12 13.24 1.10
C TRP A 181 -21.65 12.99 -0.32
N LEU A 182 -22.40 11.91 -0.54
CA LEU A 182 -22.97 11.56 -1.85
C LEU A 182 -24.19 12.41 -2.24
N CYS A 183 -24.48 13.48 -1.49
CA CYS A 183 -25.55 14.42 -1.83
C CYS A 183 -25.26 15.10 -3.19
N PRO A 184 -26.10 14.88 -4.21
CA PRO A 184 -25.87 15.38 -5.57
C PRO A 184 -25.80 16.90 -5.71
N PHE A 185 -26.38 17.61 -4.74
CA PHE A 185 -26.48 19.06 -4.72
C PHE A 185 -25.31 19.71 -3.99
N ASP A 186 -24.45 18.93 -3.35
CA ASP A 186 -23.28 19.39 -2.61
C ASP A 186 -22.02 19.26 -3.48
N MET A 187 -21.07 20.20 -3.35
CA MET A 187 -19.76 20.11 -3.98
C MET A 187 -18.90 18.99 -3.39
N MET A 188 -19.23 18.52 -2.18
CA MET A 188 -18.53 17.43 -1.48
C MET A 188 -18.68 16.06 -2.15
N VAL A 189 -19.66 15.89 -3.04
CA VAL A 189 -19.92 14.64 -3.78
C VAL A 189 -18.72 14.17 -4.60
N ILE A 190 -17.95 15.09 -5.20
CA ILE A 190 -16.77 14.75 -5.99
C ILE A 190 -15.69 14.14 -5.08
N SER A 191 -15.46 14.77 -3.93
CA SER A 191 -14.50 14.29 -2.93
C SER A 191 -14.95 12.95 -2.33
N GLY A 192 -16.25 12.78 -2.05
CA GLY A 192 -16.83 11.52 -1.59
C GLY A 192 -16.63 10.39 -2.60
N LEU A 193 -16.95 10.62 -3.88
CA LEU A 193 -16.74 9.65 -4.95
C LEU A 193 -15.27 9.29 -5.14
N GLN A 194 -14.36 10.27 -5.07
CA GLN A 194 -12.91 10.01 -5.13
C GLN A 194 -12.41 9.18 -3.94
N CYS A 195 -12.94 9.41 -2.74
CA CYS A 195 -12.60 8.60 -1.58
C CYS A 195 -13.14 7.16 -1.72
N LEU A 196 -14.37 7.00 -2.22
CA LEU A 196 -14.94 5.69 -2.50
C LEU A 196 -14.13 4.93 -3.57
N GLU A 197 -13.73 5.58 -4.67
CA GLU A 197 -12.84 5.00 -5.69
C GLU A 197 -11.52 4.50 -5.08
N LEU A 198 -10.99 5.28 -4.13
CA LEU A 198 -9.68 5.00 -3.57
C LEU A 198 -9.69 3.92 -2.49
N PHE A 199 -10.72 3.89 -1.64
CA PHE A 199 -10.76 3.06 -0.44
C PHE A 199 -11.65 1.83 -0.53
N LEU A 200 -12.64 1.79 -1.44
CA LEU A 200 -13.52 0.62 -1.54
C LEU A 200 -12.75 -0.61 -2.03
N PRO A 201 -12.79 -1.73 -1.29
CA PRO A 201 -12.19 -2.96 -1.76
C PRO A 201 -13.09 -3.56 -2.86
N THR A 202 -12.54 -3.68 -4.08
CA THR A 202 -13.26 -4.25 -5.25
C THR A 202 -12.92 -5.71 -5.51
N SER A 203 -11.91 -6.26 -4.83
CA SER A 203 -11.39 -7.62 -5.04
C SER A 203 -11.51 -8.50 -3.80
N LEU A 204 -12.73 -8.60 -3.26
CA LEU A 204 -13.03 -9.56 -2.19
C LEU A 204 -13.27 -10.97 -2.77
N PRO A 205 -12.97 -12.03 -2.01
CA PRO A 205 -13.34 -13.39 -2.39
C PRO A 205 -14.87 -13.56 -2.44
N PRO A 206 -15.39 -14.53 -3.23
CA PRO A 206 -16.83 -14.75 -3.41
C PRO A 206 -17.63 -14.89 -2.12
N GLU A 207 -17.03 -15.51 -1.11
CA GLU A 207 -17.61 -15.73 0.22
C GLU A 207 -17.97 -14.40 0.91
N LEU A 208 -17.18 -13.36 0.71
CA LEU A 208 -17.31 -12.06 1.35
C LEU A 208 -17.99 -11.01 0.45
N HIS A 209 -18.55 -11.39 -0.70
CA HIS A 209 -19.25 -10.45 -1.59
C HIS A 209 -20.41 -9.72 -0.90
N HIS A 210 -21.03 -10.34 0.11
CA HIS A 210 -22.09 -9.74 0.92
C HIS A 210 -21.60 -8.57 1.80
N LYS A 211 -20.30 -8.55 2.18
CA LYS A 211 -19.63 -7.45 2.87
C LYS A 211 -18.83 -6.52 1.94
N GLY A 212 -18.89 -6.78 0.64
CA GLY A 212 -18.14 -6.06 -0.40
C GLY A 212 -19.06 -5.22 -1.26
N TYR A 213 -19.00 -5.45 -2.58
CA TYR A 213 -19.74 -4.66 -3.57
C TYR A 213 -21.26 -4.70 -3.40
N LYS A 214 -21.83 -5.78 -2.86
CA LYS A 214 -23.30 -5.89 -2.67
C LYS A 214 -23.88 -4.83 -1.74
N LEU A 215 -23.06 -4.21 -0.89
CA LEU A 215 -23.51 -3.16 0.04
C LEU A 215 -23.74 -1.80 -0.62
N TRP A 216 -23.10 -1.55 -1.76
CA TRP A 216 -23.04 -0.21 -2.36
C TRP A 216 -23.29 -0.18 -3.85
N PHE A 217 -23.12 -1.29 -4.57
CA PHE A 217 -23.18 -1.33 -6.02
C PHE A 217 -24.55 -0.93 -6.55
N ASP A 218 -25.63 -1.49 -6.02
CA ASP A 218 -26.99 -1.18 -6.48
C ASP A 218 -27.38 0.28 -6.17
N GLU A 219 -26.99 0.78 -4.99
CA GLU A 219 -27.20 2.16 -4.56
C GLU A 219 -26.47 3.16 -5.46
N LEU A 220 -25.17 2.92 -5.71
CA LEU A 220 -24.36 3.75 -6.60
C LEU A 220 -24.82 3.66 -8.06
N LEU A 221 -25.31 2.50 -8.52
CA LEU A 221 -25.85 2.33 -9.85
C LEU A 221 -27.19 3.04 -10.03
N GLN A 222 -28.04 3.06 -9.00
CA GLN A 222 -29.28 3.85 -9.01
C GLN A 222 -28.97 5.34 -9.03
N LEU A 223 -28.05 5.80 -8.17
CA LEU A 223 -27.55 7.17 -8.19
C LEU A 223 -27.03 7.53 -9.59
N TRP A 224 -26.25 6.64 -10.21
CA TRP A 224 -25.72 6.82 -11.56
C TRP A 224 -26.81 7.01 -12.62
N LYS A 225 -27.87 6.21 -12.58
CA LYS A 225 -29.01 6.31 -13.52
C LYS A 225 -29.83 7.59 -13.32
N SER A 226 -29.84 8.17 -12.12
CA SER A 226 -30.62 9.37 -11.82
C SER A 226 -29.97 10.67 -12.31
N PHE A 227 -28.65 10.72 -12.49
CA PHE A 227 -27.92 11.95 -12.82
C PHE A 227 -27.28 11.93 -14.22
N TYR A 228 -28.08 12.26 -15.24
CA TYR A 228 -27.61 12.38 -16.64
C TYR A 228 -26.80 13.67 -16.93
N SER A 229 -26.79 14.66 -16.05
CA SER A 229 -26.45 16.05 -16.39
C SER A 229 -25.18 16.64 -15.74
N MET A 230 -24.32 15.86 -15.09
CA MET A 230 -23.13 16.39 -14.36
C MET A 230 -21.77 15.90 -14.89
N PRO A 231 -21.20 16.51 -15.94
CA PRO A 231 -19.97 16.04 -16.62
C PRO A 231 -18.77 15.79 -15.70
N SER A 232 -18.62 16.56 -14.63
CA SER A 232 -17.48 16.45 -13.69
C SER A 232 -17.40 15.11 -12.95
N TRP A 233 -18.50 14.36 -12.87
CA TRP A 233 -18.52 13.06 -12.21
C TRP A 233 -18.10 11.92 -13.15
N GLU A 234 -18.12 12.10 -14.48
CA GLU A 234 -17.93 10.99 -15.44
C GLU A 234 -16.57 10.30 -15.38
N GLY A 235 -15.52 11.04 -15.03
CA GLY A 235 -14.16 10.50 -14.92
C GLY A 235 -14.05 9.50 -13.76
N VAL A 236 -14.52 9.89 -12.57
CA VAL A 236 -14.54 9.03 -11.37
C VAL A 236 -15.55 7.91 -11.56
N ARG A 237 -16.69 8.19 -12.23
CA ARG A 237 -17.72 7.19 -12.59
C ARG A 237 -17.16 5.98 -13.35
N LYS A 238 -16.21 6.18 -14.28
CA LYS A 238 -15.63 5.09 -15.10
C LYS A 238 -14.56 4.27 -14.39
N SER A 239 -13.97 4.77 -13.29
CA SER A 239 -12.88 4.08 -12.60
C SER A 239 -13.36 3.12 -11.51
N LEU A 240 -14.61 3.25 -11.07
CA LEU A 240 -15.22 2.47 -9.98
C LEU A 240 -15.93 1.18 -10.46
N ILE A 241 -16.33 1.13 -11.72
CA ILE A 241 -17.03 0.01 -12.39
C ILE A 241 -16.03 -0.71 -13.29
#